data_AF-A0A847UU50-F1
#
_entry.id   AF-A0A847UU50-F1
#
_cell.length_a   1.000
_cell.length_b   1.000
_cell.length_c   1.000
_cell.angle_alpha   90.00
_cell.angle_beta   90.00
_cell.angle_gamma   90.00
#
_symmetry.space_group_name_H-M   'P 1'
#
loop_
_entity.id
_entity.type
_entity.pdbx_description
1 polymer ?
#
loop_
_entity_poly.entity_id
_entity_poly.type
_entity_poly.pdbx_seq_one_letter_code
_entity_poly.pdbx_strand_id
1 'polypeptide(L)'
;MAKIIQLDTSRKRPRAAGPEKRTGCEHKEVIAYTVYRTVCCSICGAELDPFDVLLDMIKGYIPSGADDAEERKLLREVEKRRPLEPEKKGT
;
A
#
# COMPACT_ATOMS: atom_id res chain seq x y z
N MET A 1 -5.68 7.40 0.89
CA MET A 1 -5.70 5.94 0.84
C MET A 1 -6.28 5.53 -0.50
N ALA A 2 -5.57 4.69 -1.23
CA ALA A 2 -6.02 4.13 -2.49
C ALA A 2 -7.11 3.10 -2.24
N LYS A 3 -8.12 3.10 -3.10
CA LYS A 3 -9.25 2.18 -3.02
C LYS A 3 -9.52 1.59 -4.39
N ILE A 4 -9.39 0.26 -4.50
CA ILE A 4 -9.83 -0.48 -5.67
C ILE A 4 -11.36 -0.52 -5.64
N ILE A 5 -11.99 0.20 -6.55
CA ILE A 5 -13.46 0.28 -6.67
C ILE A 5 -14.01 -0.73 -7.68
N GLN A 6 -13.16 -1.21 -8.60
CA GLN A 6 -13.57 -2.15 -9.64
C GLN A 6 -12.39 -3.03 -10.08
N LEU A 7 -12.69 -4.32 -10.26
CA LEU A 7 -11.83 -5.28 -10.95
C LEU A 7 -12.43 -5.55 -12.32
N ASP A 8 -11.76 -5.07 -13.37
CA ASP A 8 -12.18 -5.29 -14.73
C ASP A 8 -11.46 -6.52 -15.31
N THR A 9 -12.24 -7.53 -15.69
CA THR A 9 -11.76 -8.76 -16.34
C THR A 9 -12.03 -8.76 -17.84
N SER A 10 -12.57 -7.66 -18.38
CA SER A 10 -12.86 -7.56 -19.79
C SER A 10 -11.57 -7.46 -20.61
N ARG A 11 -11.64 -7.94 -21.84
CA ARG A 11 -10.56 -7.77 -22.84
C ARG A 11 -10.65 -6.40 -23.54
N LYS A 12 -11.42 -5.46 -23.01
CA LYS A 12 -11.46 -4.10 -23.54
C LYS A 12 -10.25 -3.37 -22.99
N ARG A 13 -9.30 -3.05 -23.88
CA ARG A 13 -8.10 -2.30 -23.50
C ARG A 13 -8.54 -0.96 -22.90
N PRO A 14 -8.11 -0.61 -21.68
CA PRO A 14 -8.39 0.71 -21.12
C PRO A 14 -7.84 1.78 -22.04
N ARG A 15 -8.63 2.82 -22.30
CA ARG A 15 -8.12 4.03 -22.97
C ARG A 15 -7.19 4.70 -21.98
N ALA A 16 -5.88 4.62 -22.23
CA ALA A 16 -4.93 5.49 -21.54
C ALA A 16 -5.39 6.93 -21.75
N ALA A 17 -5.61 7.67 -20.66
CA ALA A 17 -5.63 9.12 -20.75
C ALA A 17 -4.31 9.54 -21.43
N GLY A 18 -4.36 10.53 -22.32
CA GLY A 18 -3.27 10.91 -23.20
C GLY A 18 -1.93 11.18 -22.50
N PRO A 19 -0.87 11.51 -23.27
CA PRO A 19 0.54 11.48 -22.84
C PRO A 19 0.93 12.36 -21.65
N GLU A 20 0.01 13.14 -21.09
CA GLU A 20 0.16 13.70 -19.75
C GLU A 20 0.06 12.60 -18.70
N LYS A 21 1.17 11.86 -18.54
CA LYS A 21 1.47 11.13 -17.31
C LYS A 21 1.43 12.14 -16.17
N ARG A 22 0.25 12.37 -15.60
CA ARG A 22 0.09 13.14 -14.37
C ARG A 22 0.72 12.32 -13.27
N THR A 23 2.02 12.54 -13.05
CA THR A 23 2.76 12.03 -11.91
C THR A 23 2.11 12.60 -10.66
N GLY A 24 1.24 11.81 -10.02
CA GLY A 24 0.50 12.21 -8.81
C GLY A 24 -1.00 12.41 -9.04
N CYS A 25 -1.73 11.31 -9.29
CA CYS A 25 -3.18 11.33 -9.18
C CYS A 25 -3.59 11.41 -7.70
N GLU A 26 -4.26 12.49 -7.29
CA GLU A 26 -4.75 12.65 -5.90
C GLU A 26 -6.08 11.93 -5.61
N HIS A 27 -6.82 11.53 -6.65
CA HIS A 27 -8.15 10.93 -6.50
C HIS A 27 -8.13 9.59 -5.75
N LYS A 28 -7.09 8.79 -5.97
CA LYS A 28 -6.86 7.50 -5.28
C LYS A 28 -8.00 6.47 -5.42
N GLU A 29 -8.98 6.69 -6.28
CA GLU A 29 -9.97 5.69 -6.70
C GLU A 29 -9.48 4.95 -7.94
N VAL A 30 -9.38 3.62 -7.87
CA VAL A 30 -8.69 2.82 -8.87
C VAL A 30 -9.52 1.68 -9.42
N ILE A 31 -9.40 1.48 -10.74
CA ILE A 31 -9.91 0.33 -11.49
C ILE A 31 -8.70 -0.53 -11.86
N ALA A 32 -8.71 -1.79 -11.45
CA ALA A 32 -7.67 -2.75 -11.82
C ALA A 32 -8.11 -3.59 -13.03
N TYR A 33 -7.39 -3.48 -14.13
CA TYR A 33 -7.62 -4.25 -15.35
C TYR A 33 -6.78 -5.52 -15.32
N THR A 34 -7.38 -6.60 -14.82
CA THR A 34 -6.68 -7.86 -14.50
C THR A 34 -6.03 -8.53 -15.70
N VAL A 35 -6.66 -8.44 -16.88
CA VAL A 35 -6.14 -8.99 -18.14
C VAL A 35 -4.85 -8.29 -18.58
N TYR A 36 -4.81 -6.97 -18.43
CA TYR A 36 -3.68 -6.14 -18.86
C TYR A 36 -2.67 -5.87 -17.75
N ARG A 37 -2.98 -6.27 -16.51
CA ARG A 37 -2.17 -6.04 -15.31
C ARG A 37 -1.86 -4.55 -15.09
N THR A 38 -2.79 -3.69 -15.48
CA THR A 38 -2.68 -2.23 -15.30
C THR A 38 -3.71 -1.75 -14.29
N VAL A 39 -3.38 -0.65 -13.61
CA VAL A 39 -4.29 0.04 -12.71
C VAL A 39 -4.46 1.46 -13.22
N CYS A 40 -5.70 1.92 -13.32
CA CYS A 40 -5.99 3.29 -13.74
C CYS A 40 -6.91 3.97 -12.74
N CYS A 41 -6.75 5.28 -12.59
CA CYS A 41 -7.69 6.10 -11.85
C CYS A 41 -9.07 6.08 -12.52
N SER A 42 -10.14 5.86 -11.75
CA SER A 42 -11.52 5.91 -12.26
C SER A 42 -11.95 7.31 -12.70
N ILE A 43 -11.37 8.36 -12.09
CA ILE A 43 -11.78 9.76 -12.29
C ILE A 43 -11.00 10.40 -13.44
N CYS A 44 -9.67 10.39 -13.38
CA CYS A 44 -8.84 11.06 -14.39
C CYS A 44 -8.24 10.13 -15.44
N GLY A 45 -8.42 8.81 -15.31
CA GLY A 45 -7.88 7.83 -16.27
C GLY A 45 -6.36 7.69 -16.26
N ALA A 46 -5.66 8.34 -15.32
CA ALA A 46 -4.21 8.21 -15.18
C ALA A 46 -3.83 6.75 -14.85
N GLU A 47 -2.87 6.21 -15.59
CA GLU A 47 -2.25 4.93 -15.27
C GLU A 47 -1.36 5.09 -14.03
N LEU A 48 -1.54 4.19 -13.06
CA LEU A 48 -0.86 4.21 -11.78
C LEU A 48 -0.04 2.94 -11.61
N ASP A 49 1.09 3.06 -10.91
CA ASP A 49 1.90 1.91 -10.58
C ASP A 49 1.16 0.99 -9.59
N PRO A 50 0.96 -0.31 -9.91
CA PRO A 50 0.25 -1.22 -9.04
C PRO A 50 0.90 -1.42 -7.66
N PHE A 51 2.23 -1.34 -7.56
CA PHE A 51 2.94 -1.44 -6.28
C PHE A 51 2.73 -0.18 -5.44
N ASP A 52 2.77 1.01 -6.03
CA ASP A 52 2.47 2.25 -5.31
C ASP A 52 1.02 2.25 -4.76
N VAL A 53 0.07 1.77 -5.57
CA VAL A 53 -1.33 1.58 -5.13
C VAL A 53 -1.41 0.59 -3.98
N LEU A 54 -0.71 -0.54 -4.06
CA LEU A 54 -0.65 -1.54 -2.99
C LEU A 54 -0.05 -0.94 -1.70
N LEU A 55 1.03 -0.18 -1.82
CA LEU A 55 1.65 0.51 -0.68
C LEU A 55 0.69 1.54 -0.06
N ASP A 56 -0.05 2.32 -0.84
CA ASP A 56 -1.02 3.29 -0.31
C ASP A 56 -2.24 2.60 0.34
N MET A 57 -2.63 1.41 -0.15
CA MET A 57 -3.64 0.56 0.49
C MET A 57 -3.15 0.00 1.82
N ILE A 58 -1.92 -0.51 1.87
CA ILE A 58 -1.31 -1.07 3.10
C ILE A 58 -1.04 0.04 4.11
N LYS A 59 -0.52 1.20 3.70
CA LYS A 59 -0.29 2.35 4.60
C LYS A 59 -1.59 2.94 5.15
N GLY A 60 -2.69 2.85 4.41
CA GLY A 60 -4.04 3.21 4.88
C GLY A 60 -4.71 2.13 5.74
N TYR A 61 -4.17 0.90 5.74
CA TYR A 61 -4.59 -0.18 6.62
C TYR A 61 -3.99 0.06 8.01
N ILE A 62 -4.68 0.88 8.81
CA ILE A 62 -4.53 0.85 10.27
C ILE A 62 -5.50 -0.25 10.74
N PRO A 63 -5.02 -1.45 11.13
CA PRO A 63 -5.89 -2.45 11.72
C PRO A 63 -6.58 -1.81 12.93
N SER A 64 -7.89 -1.68 12.85
CA SER A 64 -8.68 -1.05 13.91
C SER A 64 -8.82 -2.05 15.06
N GLY A 65 -7.97 -1.96 16.08
CA GLY A 65 -8.24 -2.62 17.36
C GLY A 65 -7.02 -2.93 18.22
N ALA A 66 -7.21 -2.83 19.55
CA ALA A 66 -6.23 -3.09 20.61
C ALA A 66 -5.70 -4.54 20.72
N ASP A 67 -6.00 -5.40 19.75
CA ASP A 67 -5.63 -6.82 19.70
C ASP A 67 -4.89 -7.18 18.39
N ASP A 68 -4.06 -6.27 17.89
CA ASP A 68 -3.12 -6.64 16.82
C ASP A 68 -2.01 -7.55 17.39
N ALA A 69 -2.24 -8.85 17.27
CA ALA A 69 -1.32 -9.89 17.74
C ALA A 69 0.04 -9.80 17.03
N GLU A 70 0.10 -9.30 15.80
CA GLU A 70 1.34 -9.16 15.03
C GLU A 70 2.14 -7.94 15.49
N GLU A 71 1.50 -6.79 15.77
CA GLU A 71 2.18 -5.65 16.40
C GLU A 71 2.74 -6.03 17.78
N ARG A 72 1.94 -6.73 18.60
CA ARG A 72 2.35 -7.20 19.93
C ARG A 72 3.50 -8.21 19.86
N LYS A 73 3.57 -9.01 18.80
CA LYS A 73 4.65 -9.98 18.55
C LYS A 73 5.93 -9.28 18.07
N LEU A 74 5.80 -8.27 17.20
CA LEU A 74 6.91 -7.43 16.74
C LEU A 74 7.55 -6.69 17.91
N LEU A 75 6.75 -6.05 18.78
CA LEU A 75 7.24 -5.35 19.96
C LEU A 75 7.99 -6.29 20.93
N ARG A 76 7.50 -7.52 21.13
CA ARG A 76 8.20 -8.53 21.95
C ARG A 76 9.53 -8.97 21.34
N GLU A 77 9.58 -9.17 20.02
CA GLU A 77 10.82 -9.51 19.35
C GLU A 77 11.85 -8.39 19.44
N VAL A 78 11.42 -7.13 19.32
CA VAL A 78 12.29 -5.96 19.47
C VAL A 78 12.86 -5.89 20.89
N GLU A 79 12.03 -6.04 21.93
CA GLU A 79 12.50 -6.03 23.33
C GLU A 79 13.45 -7.19 23.62
N LYS A 80 13.19 -8.39 23.07
CA LYS A 80 14.07 -9.55 23.24
C LYS A 80 15.46 -9.34 22.61
N ARG A 81 15.53 -8.57 21.53
CA ARG A 81 16.80 -8.25 20.83
C ARG A 81 17.50 -7.04 21.40
N ARG A 82 16.91 -6.36 22.39
CA ARG A 82 17.55 -5.26 23.07
C ARG A 82 18.81 -5.80 23.78
N PRO A 83 20.01 -5.33 23.41
CA PRO A 83 21.22 -5.74 24.11
C PRO A 83 21.09 -5.31 25.57
N LEU A 84 21.29 -6.26 26.48
CA LEU A 84 21.50 -5.96 27.89
C LEU A 84 22.80 -5.14 27.94
N GLU A 85 22.67 -3.85 28.22
CA GLU A 85 23.83 -3.00 28.49
C GLU A 85 24.67 -3.72 29.56
N PRO A 86 25.97 -3.97 29.32
CA PRO A 86 26.80 -4.58 30.34
C PRO A 86 26.85 -3.61 31.53
N GLU A 87 26.33 -4.07 32.67
CA GLU A 87 26.49 -3.37 33.94
C GLU A 87 27.97 -3.03 34.12
N LYS A 88 28.28 -1.73 34.09
CA LYS A 88 29.60 -1.24 34.48
C LYS A 88 29.80 -1.64 35.94
N LYS A 89 30.45 -2.77 36.18
CA LYS A 89 31.04 -3.09 37.49
C LYS A 89 32.08 -2.01 37.76
N GLY A 90 31.72 -1.08 38.64
CA GLY A 90 32.64 -0.13 39.23
C GLY A 90 33.74 -0.88 39.97
N THR A 91 34.97 -0.46 39.70
CA THR A 91 36.16 -0.64 40.55
C THR A 91 36.68 0.74 40.87
#